data_AF-A0A5J9VBH6-F1
#
_entry.id   AF-A0A5J9VBH6-F1
#
_cell.length_a   1.000
_cell.length_b   1.000
_cell.length_c   1.000
_cell.angle_alpha   90.00
_cell.angle_beta   90.00
_cell.angle_gamma   90.00
#
_symmetry.space_group_name_H-M   'P 1'
#
loop_
_entity.id
_entity.type
_entity.pdbx_description
1 polymer ?
#
loop_
_entity_poly.entity_id
_entity_poly.type
_entity_poly.pdbx_seq_one_letter_code
_entity_poly.pdbx_strand_id
1 'polypeptide(L)'
;MKSWSFLLATAAMAVVLMVSVSAATDLPAAPAVVEHTFVVSQVNMTHLCKEMSVTVVNGRLPGPAIEVAEGDSVIVHVVNKSPYNTTIHWHGVKQRLNCWADGVPMVTQRPILPNENFTYRFDVSGQEGTLWWHSHVPGLRATLHGAFIIRPRNGTGSYPFPKPHKEVPIIVGSSITAFDTFRYGRSHAMFHCDS
;
A
#
# COMPACT_ATOMS: atom_id res chain seq x y z
N MET A 1 -36.45 -26.58 -82.13
CA MET A 1 -36.64 -25.20 -82.62
C MET A 1 -36.99 -24.30 -81.44
N LYS A 2 -36.40 -23.09 -81.38
CA LYS A 2 -36.36 -22.07 -80.29
C LYS A 2 -35.26 -22.37 -79.24
N SER A 3 -34.02 -21.85 -79.32
CA SER A 3 -33.54 -20.45 -79.08
C SER A 3 -33.83 -20.01 -77.63
N TRP A 4 -32.91 -19.57 -76.75
CA TRP A 4 -31.69 -18.75 -76.88
C TRP A 4 -30.77 -18.95 -75.65
N SER A 5 -29.49 -18.60 -75.83
CA SER A 5 -28.37 -18.50 -74.89
C SER A 5 -28.59 -17.48 -73.76
N PHE A 6 -27.99 -17.66 -72.57
CA PHE A 6 -27.29 -16.61 -71.82
C PHE A 6 -26.31 -17.21 -70.79
N LEU A 7 -25.08 -16.69 -70.82
CA LEU A 7 -23.95 -16.97 -69.94
C LEU A 7 -23.98 -16.08 -68.69
N LEU A 8 -23.19 -16.49 -67.67
CA LEU A 8 -22.60 -15.71 -66.56
C LEU A 8 -23.48 -15.43 -65.32
N ALA A 9 -23.10 -16.01 -64.18
CA ALA A 9 -22.38 -15.27 -63.13
C ALA A 9 -22.00 -16.20 -61.96
N THR A 10 -20.70 -16.29 -61.72
CA THR A 10 -20.05 -16.84 -60.54
C THR A 10 -20.35 -15.99 -59.29
N ALA A 11 -20.59 -16.62 -58.14
CA ALA A 11 -19.97 -16.25 -56.86
C ALA A 11 -20.40 -17.23 -55.76
N ALA A 12 -19.50 -18.14 -55.38
CA ALA A 12 -19.59 -18.84 -54.12
C ALA A 12 -19.35 -17.84 -52.98
N MET A 13 -20.36 -17.52 -52.19
CA MET A 13 -20.15 -16.82 -50.92
C MET A 13 -19.63 -17.81 -49.88
N ALA A 14 -18.31 -17.97 -49.83
CA ALA A 14 -17.66 -18.49 -48.63
C ALA A 14 -17.67 -17.37 -47.58
N VAL A 15 -18.63 -17.41 -46.66
CA VAL A 15 -18.63 -16.56 -45.47
C VAL A 15 -17.56 -17.13 -44.53
N VAL A 16 -16.33 -16.62 -44.66
CA VAL A 16 -15.27 -16.87 -43.68
C VAL A 16 -15.62 -16.04 -42.44
N LEU A 17 -16.20 -16.71 -41.45
CA LEU A 17 -16.40 -16.14 -40.12
C LEU A 17 -15.02 -15.94 -39.49
N MET A 18 -14.42 -14.75 -39.66
CA MET A 18 -13.25 -14.36 -38.88
C MET A 18 -13.68 -14.16 -37.44
N VAL A 19 -13.66 -15.25 -36.66
CA VAL A 19 -13.67 -15.16 -35.19
C VAL A 19 -12.28 -14.66 -34.80
N SER A 20 -12.14 -13.34 -34.69
CA SER A 20 -10.99 -12.73 -34.06
C SER A 20 -11.02 -13.09 -32.58
N VAL A 21 -10.34 -14.16 -32.20
CA VAL A 21 -10.02 -14.46 -30.80
C VAL A 21 -9.01 -13.41 -30.36
N SER A 22 -9.51 -12.31 -29.79
CA SER A 22 -8.67 -11.35 -29.08
C SER A 22 -8.21 -12.00 -27.77
N ALA A 23 -7.10 -12.74 -27.83
CA ALA A 23 -6.36 -13.07 -26.63
C ALA A 23 -5.85 -11.75 -26.05
N ALA A 24 -6.50 -11.26 -24.99
CA ALA A 24 -5.96 -10.18 -24.17
C ALA A 24 -4.73 -10.75 -23.47
N THR A 25 -3.57 -10.59 -24.10
CA THR A 25 -2.29 -10.83 -23.44
C THR A 25 -2.09 -9.69 -22.46
N ASP A 26 -2.20 -9.97 -21.16
CA ASP A 26 -1.75 -9.06 -20.10
C ASP A 26 -0.23 -8.87 -20.28
N LEU A 27 0.16 -7.83 -21.01
CA LEU A 27 1.56 -7.44 -21.11
C LEU A 27 2.05 -7.02 -19.72
N PRO A 28 3.33 -7.29 -19.37
CA PRO A 28 3.91 -6.77 -18.15
C PRO A 28 3.71 -5.26 -18.09
N ALA A 29 3.12 -4.76 -17.00
CA ALA A 29 3.01 -3.32 -16.80
C ALA A 29 4.43 -2.75 -16.76
N ALA A 30 4.67 -1.68 -17.52
CA ALA A 30 5.93 -0.96 -17.43
C ALA A 30 6.11 -0.44 -15.99
N PRO A 31 7.36 -0.37 -15.47
CA PRO A 31 7.63 0.20 -14.16
C PRO A 31 6.97 1.57 -14.03
N ALA A 32 6.11 1.72 -13.03
CA ALA A 32 5.39 2.95 -12.77
C ALA A 32 6.05 3.72 -11.63
N VAL A 33 5.79 5.03 -11.61
CA VAL A 33 6.08 5.87 -10.45
C VAL A 33 4.81 5.95 -9.61
N VAL A 34 4.86 5.40 -8.40
CA VAL A 34 3.75 5.41 -7.44
C VAL A 34 4.05 6.46 -6.37
N GLU A 35 3.27 7.55 -6.37
CA GLU A 35 3.50 8.72 -5.52
C GLU A 35 2.40 8.89 -4.47
N HIS A 36 2.80 9.11 -3.22
CA HIS A 36 1.92 9.31 -2.08
C HIS A 36 2.30 10.55 -1.29
N THR A 37 1.32 11.16 -0.64
CA THR A 37 1.53 12.19 0.38
C THR A 37 1.04 11.70 1.73
N PHE A 38 1.94 11.70 2.70
CA PHE A 38 1.70 11.33 4.10
C PHE A 38 1.68 12.60 4.95
N VAL A 39 0.49 13.04 5.33
CA VAL A 39 0.31 14.12 6.30
C VAL A 39 0.27 13.50 7.70
N VAL A 40 1.35 13.67 8.45
CA VAL A 40 1.45 13.19 9.83
C VAL A 40 0.85 14.24 10.74
N SER A 41 -0.21 13.90 11.48
CA SER A 41 -0.94 14.85 12.33
C SER A 41 -1.58 14.15 13.51
N GLN A 42 -1.92 14.91 14.55
CA GLN A 42 -2.70 14.39 15.67
C GLN A 42 -4.20 14.47 15.34
N VAL A 43 -4.93 13.41 15.67
CA VAL A 43 -6.39 13.37 15.63
C VAL A 43 -6.92 12.72 16.92
N ASN A 44 -8.09 13.14 17.36
CA ASN A 44 -8.75 12.48 18.48
C ASN A 44 -9.40 11.18 17.99
N MET A 45 -9.09 10.08 18.66
CA MET A 45 -9.72 8.78 18.43
C MET A 45 -10.23 8.21 19.75
N THR A 46 -11.40 7.60 19.72
CA THR A 46 -11.94 6.87 20.87
C THR A 46 -11.56 5.40 20.75
N HIS A 47 -10.88 4.88 21.75
CA HIS A 47 -10.56 3.45 21.84
C HIS A 47 -10.77 2.97 23.27
N LEU A 48 -11.48 1.85 23.45
CA LEU A 48 -11.91 1.35 24.76
C LEU A 48 -12.57 2.46 25.61
N CYS A 49 -13.38 3.30 24.96
CA CYS A 49 -14.18 4.37 25.56
C CYS A 49 -13.35 5.47 26.24
N LYS A 50 -12.09 5.60 25.82
CA LYS A 50 -11.23 6.73 26.15
C LYS A 50 -10.91 7.48 24.88
N GLU A 51 -11.20 8.77 24.89
CA GLU A 51 -10.72 9.68 23.86
C GLU A 51 -9.22 9.92 24.09
N MET A 52 -8.44 9.77 23.02
CA MET A 52 -7.00 9.94 23.04
C MET A 52 -6.58 10.75 21.81
N SER A 53 -5.64 11.67 21.99
CA SER A 53 -4.95 12.29 20.86
C SER A 53 -3.92 11.32 20.30
N VAL A 54 -4.08 10.94 19.04
CA VAL A 54 -3.27 9.94 18.37
C VAL A 54 -2.59 10.53 17.13
N THR A 55 -1.28 10.35 17.02
CA THR A 55 -0.53 10.75 15.83
C THR A 55 -0.69 9.72 14.73
N VAL A 56 -1.25 10.13 13.59
CA VAL A 56 -1.62 9.27 12.47
C VAL A 56 -1.18 9.85 11.12
N VAL A 57 -1.20 9.01 10.09
CA VAL A 57 -1.02 9.44 8.70
C VAL A 57 -2.40 9.64 8.05
N ASN A 58 -2.62 10.81 7.45
CA ASN A 58 -3.83 11.15 6.70
C ASN A 58 -5.13 10.92 7.49
N GLY A 59 -5.10 11.13 8.80
CA GLY A 59 -6.26 10.97 9.70
C GLY A 59 -6.70 9.52 9.93
N ARG A 60 -5.88 8.52 9.57
CA ARG A 60 -6.26 7.09 9.63
C ARG A 60 -5.34 6.27 10.51
N LEU A 61 -5.94 5.34 11.24
CA LEU A 61 -5.26 4.30 12.01
C LEU A 61 -5.95 2.94 11.73
N PRO A 62 -5.25 1.95 11.16
CA PRO A 62 -3.92 2.03 10.55
C PRO A 62 -3.85 3.09 9.43
N GLY A 63 -2.63 3.53 9.12
CA GLY A 63 -2.40 4.45 8.01
C GLY A 63 -2.71 3.81 6.63
N PRO A 64 -2.70 4.61 5.56
CA PRO A 64 -2.99 4.12 4.22
C PRO A 64 -2.02 3.01 3.78
N ALA A 65 -2.56 1.98 3.13
CA ALA A 65 -1.74 0.99 2.47
C ALA A 65 -1.05 1.62 1.25
N ILE A 66 0.20 1.25 1.02
CA ILE A 66 0.90 1.50 -0.24
C ILE A 66 0.83 0.22 -1.05
N GLU A 67 0.32 0.28 -2.27
CA GLU A 67 0.28 -0.85 -3.20
C GLU A 67 1.06 -0.50 -4.45
N VAL A 68 2.03 -1.34 -4.79
CA VAL A 68 2.97 -1.16 -5.91
C VAL A 68 3.16 -2.49 -6.62
N ALA A 69 3.67 -2.48 -7.85
CA ALA A 69 4.14 -3.67 -8.55
C ALA A 69 5.67 -3.83 -8.41
N GLU A 70 6.15 -5.06 -8.58
CA GLU A 70 7.59 -5.33 -8.65
C GLU A 70 8.23 -4.58 -9.82
N GLY A 71 9.24 -3.76 -9.51
CA GLY A 71 9.91 -2.85 -10.43
C GLY A 71 9.50 -1.39 -10.30
N ASP A 72 8.42 -1.07 -9.58
CA ASP A 72 7.96 0.31 -9.45
C ASP A 72 8.92 1.19 -8.63
N SER A 73 8.92 2.48 -8.95
CA SER A 73 9.56 3.53 -8.16
C SER A 73 8.53 4.16 -7.24
N VAL A 74 8.84 4.23 -5.94
CA VAL A 74 7.94 4.77 -4.92
C VAL A 74 8.43 6.12 -4.46
N ILE A 75 7.53 7.09 -4.42
CA ILE A 75 7.77 8.42 -3.86
C ILE A 75 6.78 8.65 -2.72
N VAL A 76 7.27 8.99 -1.53
CA VAL A 76 6.41 9.39 -0.42
C VAL A 76 6.84 10.72 0.15
N HIS A 77 5.98 11.73 0.00
CA HIS A 77 6.13 13.03 0.63
C HIS A 77 5.58 12.99 2.04
N VAL A 78 6.45 13.00 3.04
CA VAL A 78 6.05 13.07 4.44
C VAL A 78 6.03 14.54 4.87
N VAL A 79 4.86 15.01 5.26
CA VAL A 79 4.65 16.36 5.81
C VAL A 79 4.33 16.21 7.29
N ASN A 80 5.25 16.62 8.15
CA ASN A 80 5.10 16.47 9.58
C ASN A 80 4.36 17.67 10.19
N LYS A 81 3.05 17.53 10.39
CA LYS A 81 2.22 18.49 11.12
C LYS A 81 1.97 18.08 12.58
N SER A 82 2.68 17.06 13.07
CA SER A 82 2.61 16.62 14.46
C SER A 82 3.61 17.39 15.31
N PRO A 83 3.45 17.43 16.66
CA PRO A 83 4.41 18.09 17.54
C PRO A 83 5.67 17.26 17.78
N TYR A 84 5.79 16.08 17.17
CA TYR A 84 6.86 15.13 17.42
C TYR A 84 7.82 15.04 16.23
N ASN A 85 9.11 14.88 16.51
CA ASN A 85 10.06 14.44 15.50
C ASN A 85 9.68 13.03 15.01
N THR A 86 9.73 12.78 13.70
CA THR A 86 9.39 11.46 13.15
C THR A 86 10.29 11.08 11.99
N THR A 87 10.34 9.79 11.67
CA THR A 87 10.92 9.23 10.44
C THR A 87 10.05 8.05 10.03
N ILE A 88 9.96 7.73 8.74
CA ILE A 88 9.22 6.57 8.25
C ILE A 88 10.21 5.54 7.72
N HIS A 89 10.11 4.31 8.22
CA HIS A 89 10.85 3.17 7.73
C HIS A 89 9.96 2.23 6.92
N TRP A 90 10.50 1.75 5.80
CA TRP A 90 9.85 0.87 4.85
C TRP A 90 10.26 -0.56 5.15
N HIS A 91 9.66 -1.15 6.18
CA HIS A 91 10.11 -2.39 6.79
C HIS A 91 10.18 -3.54 5.78
N GLY A 92 11.41 -4.04 5.58
CA GLY A 92 11.71 -5.14 4.67
C GLY A 92 12.01 -4.73 3.23
N VAL A 93 11.85 -3.46 2.84
CA VAL A 93 12.28 -2.96 1.53
C VAL A 93 13.81 -2.94 1.50
N LYS A 94 14.43 -3.52 0.46
CA LYS A 94 15.88 -3.74 0.39
C LYS A 94 16.73 -2.48 0.24
N GLN A 95 16.13 -1.32 -0.09
CA GLN A 95 16.80 -0.01 -0.23
C GLN A 95 18.15 -0.06 -0.96
N ARG A 96 18.21 -0.81 -2.08
CA ARG A 96 19.45 -1.05 -2.82
C ARG A 96 20.06 0.26 -3.30
N LEU A 97 21.31 0.54 -2.88
CA LEU A 97 22.04 1.77 -3.21
C LEU A 97 21.30 3.06 -2.78
N ASN A 98 20.39 2.97 -1.82
CA ASN A 98 19.46 4.06 -1.49
C ASN A 98 19.18 4.12 0.03
N CYS A 99 20.22 3.90 0.84
CA CYS A 99 20.10 3.78 2.28
C CYS A 99 19.54 5.04 2.96
N TRP A 100 19.72 6.23 2.38
CA TRP A 100 19.19 7.50 2.92
C TRP A 100 17.65 7.55 2.96
N ALA A 101 16.95 6.70 2.19
CA ALA A 101 15.50 6.57 2.24
C ALA A 101 15.01 5.50 3.23
N ASP A 102 15.91 4.84 3.97
CA ASP A 102 15.54 3.72 4.84
C ASP A 102 14.75 4.14 6.08
N GLY A 103 14.96 5.33 6.64
CA GLY A 103 14.12 5.83 7.75
C GLY A 103 14.63 5.62 9.17
N VAL A 104 15.77 4.96 9.38
CA VAL A 104 16.33 4.75 10.73
C VAL A 104 16.94 6.07 11.25
N PRO A 105 16.37 6.66 12.32
CA PRO A 105 16.80 7.96 12.81
C PRO A 105 18.23 7.90 13.34
N MET A 106 19.02 8.92 13.03
CA MET A 106 20.43 9.08 13.41
C MET A 106 21.39 8.02 12.85
N VAL A 107 20.89 7.12 12.00
CA VAL A 107 21.71 6.16 11.25
C VAL A 107 21.70 6.51 9.76
N THR A 108 20.51 6.54 9.15
CA THR A 108 20.39 6.83 7.71
C THR A 108 19.87 8.23 7.41
N GLN A 109 19.20 8.86 8.37
CA GLN A 109 18.73 10.24 8.24
C GLN A 109 18.57 10.94 9.60
N ARG A 110 18.46 12.28 9.55
CA ARG A 110 17.94 13.05 10.68
C ARG A 110 16.40 12.92 10.76
N PRO A 111 15.81 13.06 11.96
CA PRO A 111 14.36 13.12 12.09
C PRO A 111 13.76 14.30 11.32
N ILE A 112 12.57 14.10 10.78
CA ILE A 112 11.72 15.13 10.19
C ILE A 112 11.12 15.92 11.36
N LEU A 113 11.52 17.18 11.52
CA LEU A 113 11.06 18.01 12.63
C LEU A 113 9.59 18.43 12.44
N PRO A 114 8.91 18.88 13.51
CA PRO A 114 7.61 19.51 13.40
C PRO A 114 7.61 20.65 12.38
N ASN A 115 6.59 20.66 11.52
CA ASN A 115 6.41 21.59 10.39
C ASN A 115 7.44 21.47 9.27
N GLU A 116 8.29 20.43 9.29
CA GLU A 116 9.18 20.11 8.18
C GLU A 116 8.61 18.97 7.32
N ASN A 117 9.25 18.78 6.16
CA ASN A 117 8.90 17.75 5.20
C ASN A 117 10.14 16.98 4.75
N PHE A 118 9.91 15.75 4.31
CA PHE A 118 10.95 14.92 3.72
C PHE A 118 10.34 14.03 2.65
N THR A 119 11.08 13.82 1.55
CA THR A 119 10.62 12.98 0.46
C THR A 119 11.46 11.72 0.39
N TYR A 120 10.82 10.58 0.63
CA TYR A 120 11.39 9.27 0.37
C TYR A 120 11.23 8.94 -1.11
N ARG A 121 12.30 8.45 -1.75
CA ARG A 121 12.29 7.96 -3.15
C ARG A 121 13.10 6.68 -3.19
N PHE A 122 12.53 5.58 -3.69
CA PHE A 122 13.23 4.29 -3.78
C PHE A 122 12.55 3.36 -4.79
N ASP A 123 13.31 2.42 -5.34
CA ASP A 123 12.80 1.41 -6.26
C ASP A 123 12.57 0.07 -5.56
N VAL A 124 11.47 -0.59 -5.89
CA VAL A 124 11.13 -1.91 -5.35
C VAL A 124 11.55 -2.98 -6.35
N SER A 125 12.79 -3.46 -6.22
CA SER A 125 13.39 -4.41 -7.16
C SER A 125 13.63 -5.80 -6.55
N GLY A 126 13.14 -6.84 -7.23
CA GLY A 126 13.32 -8.22 -6.81
C GLY A 126 12.72 -8.53 -5.44
N GLN A 127 11.52 -8.00 -5.19
CA GLN A 127 10.69 -8.27 -4.01
C GLN A 127 9.23 -8.36 -4.45
N GLU A 128 8.49 -9.28 -3.83
CA GLU A 128 7.04 -9.44 -4.00
C GLU A 128 6.46 -9.87 -2.65
N GLY A 129 5.19 -9.56 -2.39
CA GLY A 129 4.47 -9.96 -1.19
C GLY A 129 4.06 -8.78 -0.29
N THR A 130 3.81 -9.07 0.98
CA THR A 130 3.33 -8.08 1.95
C THR A 130 4.44 -7.69 2.92
N LEU A 131 4.71 -6.40 2.96
CA LEU A 131 5.56 -5.68 3.88
C LEU A 131 4.71 -4.66 4.65
N TRP A 132 5.36 -3.74 5.35
CA TRP A 132 4.70 -2.66 6.06
C TRP A 132 5.62 -1.45 6.19
N TRP A 133 5.05 -0.29 6.44
CA TRP A 133 5.78 0.91 6.79
C TRP A 133 5.42 1.33 8.21
N HIS A 134 6.35 1.98 8.89
CA HIS A 134 6.08 2.51 10.22
C HIS A 134 6.99 3.66 10.62
N SER A 135 6.58 4.44 11.62
CA SER A 135 7.49 5.38 12.26
C SER A 135 8.64 4.62 12.91
N HIS A 136 9.89 5.03 12.65
CA HIS A 136 11.06 4.43 13.30
C HIS A 136 11.53 5.22 14.54
N VAL A 137 10.73 6.21 14.95
CA VAL A 137 10.85 6.86 16.27
C VAL A 137 10.09 6.02 17.32
N PRO A 138 10.71 5.73 18.49
CA PRO A 138 10.07 4.97 19.58
C PRO A 138 8.70 5.52 19.98
N GLY A 139 7.77 4.63 20.33
CA GLY A 139 6.40 4.97 20.72
C GLY A 139 5.48 5.29 19.53
N LEU A 140 5.93 6.14 18.59
CA LEU A 140 5.12 6.55 17.45
C LEU A 140 4.77 5.41 16.48
N ARG A 141 5.59 4.35 16.43
CA ARG A 141 5.28 3.12 15.66
C ARG A 141 3.92 2.50 15.99
N ALA A 142 3.45 2.66 17.24
CA ALA A 142 2.19 2.10 17.69
C ALA A 142 0.99 2.65 16.90
N THR A 143 1.12 3.84 16.28
CA THR A 143 0.00 4.53 15.61
C THR A 143 0.36 5.03 14.20
N LEU A 144 1.64 5.27 13.94
CA LEU A 144 2.18 5.53 12.60
C LEU A 144 2.69 4.23 11.98
N HIS A 145 1.78 3.47 11.38
CA HIS A 145 2.10 2.28 10.60
C HIS A 145 1.01 2.00 9.56
N GLY A 146 1.34 1.23 8.53
CA GLY A 146 0.41 0.76 7.51
C GLY A 146 1.01 -0.32 6.63
N ALA A 147 0.18 -0.95 5.80
CA ALA A 147 0.63 -2.01 4.92
C ALA A 147 1.45 -1.46 3.74
N PHE A 148 2.39 -2.27 3.25
CA PHE A 148 3.14 -2.01 2.03
C PHE A 148 3.11 -3.29 1.18
N ILE A 149 2.40 -3.28 0.06
CA ILE A 149 2.08 -4.47 -0.72
C ILE A 149 2.76 -4.38 -2.08
N ILE A 150 3.53 -5.42 -2.42
CA ILE A 150 4.25 -5.52 -3.68
C ILE A 150 3.61 -6.64 -4.50
N ARG A 151 2.88 -6.24 -5.54
CA ARG A 151 2.24 -7.12 -6.52
C ARG A 151 3.28 -7.68 -7.49
N PRO A 152 3.07 -8.89 -8.03
CA PRO A 152 3.94 -9.39 -9.09
C PRO A 152 3.91 -8.49 -10.33
N ARG A 153 5.05 -8.30 -10.99
CA ARG A 153 5.17 -7.45 -12.19
C ARG A 153 4.21 -7.86 -13.31
N ASN A 154 4.06 -9.17 -13.50
CA ASN A 154 3.21 -9.74 -14.55
C ASN A 154 1.76 -9.96 -14.07
N GLY A 155 1.34 -9.23 -13.04
CA GLY A 155 0.00 -9.30 -12.47
C GLY A 155 -0.29 -10.59 -11.72
N THR A 156 -1.57 -10.78 -11.39
CA THR A 156 -2.03 -11.87 -10.51
C THR A 156 -1.83 -13.28 -11.09
N GLY A 157 -1.59 -13.40 -12.40
CA GLY A 157 -1.28 -14.70 -13.03
C GLY A 157 0.10 -15.23 -12.67
N SER A 158 0.98 -14.38 -12.14
CA SER A 158 2.34 -14.75 -11.72
C SER A 158 2.42 -15.28 -10.29
N TYR A 159 1.31 -15.32 -9.56
CA TYR A 159 1.31 -15.94 -8.23
C TYR A 159 1.63 -17.45 -8.33
N PRO A 160 2.43 -18.01 -7.40
CA PRO A 160 2.69 -19.45 -7.35
C PRO A 160 1.48 -20.26 -6.81
N PHE A 161 0.31 -19.63 -6.74
CA PHE A 161 -0.95 -20.17 -6.25
C PHE A 161 -2.12 -19.59 -7.07
N PRO A 162 -3.30 -20.24 -7.07
CA PRO A 162 -4.48 -19.73 -7.77
C PRO A 162 -4.83 -18.30 -7.34
N LYS A 163 -5.17 -17.44 -8.31
CA LYS A 163 -5.56 -16.05 -8.07
C LYS A 163 -6.62 -15.96 -6.97
N PRO A 164 -6.37 -15.22 -5.87
CA PRO A 164 -7.37 -15.01 -4.83
C PRO A 164 -8.59 -14.23 -5.36
N HIS A 165 -9.78 -14.55 -4.84
CA HIS A 165 -10.99 -13.77 -5.13
C HIS A 165 -10.90 -12.33 -4.60
N LYS A 166 -10.25 -12.17 -3.44
CA LYS A 166 -10.04 -10.89 -2.78
C LYS A 166 -8.79 -10.96 -1.92
N GLU A 167 -8.12 -9.84 -1.79
CA GLU A 167 -6.99 -9.67 -0.89
C GLU A 167 -7.28 -8.51 0.06
N VAL A 168 -7.05 -8.73 1.35
CA VAL A 168 -7.37 -7.77 2.41
C VAL A 168 -6.22 -7.74 3.41
N PRO A 169 -5.59 -6.58 3.65
CA PRO A 169 -4.59 -6.45 4.69
C PRO A 169 -5.20 -6.62 6.08
N ILE A 170 -4.66 -7.54 6.88
CA ILE A 170 -5.00 -7.71 8.29
C ILE A 170 -3.80 -7.22 9.11
N ILE A 171 -3.95 -6.06 9.75
CA ILE A 171 -2.91 -5.47 10.61
C ILE A 171 -3.24 -5.79 12.05
N VAL A 172 -2.34 -6.54 12.70
CA VAL A 172 -2.46 -6.88 14.12
C VAL A 172 -1.56 -5.93 14.91
N GLY A 173 -2.17 -5.14 15.79
CA GLY A 173 -1.47 -4.18 16.64
C GLY A 173 -1.98 -4.22 18.08
N SER A 174 -1.26 -3.56 18.98
CA SER A 174 -1.71 -3.32 20.35
C SER A 174 -2.12 -1.86 20.52
N SER A 175 -3.13 -1.63 21.35
CA SER A 175 -3.48 -0.30 21.83
C SER A 175 -3.26 -0.25 23.33
N ILE A 176 -2.52 0.76 23.79
CA ILE A 176 -2.28 1.01 25.21
C ILE A 176 -2.99 2.32 25.54
N THR A 177 -3.94 2.28 26.47
CA THR A 177 -4.46 3.53 27.03
C THR A 177 -3.48 4.00 28.10
N ALA A 178 -3.18 5.30 28.17
CA ALA A 178 -2.18 5.89 29.09
C ALA A 178 -2.40 5.58 30.60
N PHE A 179 -3.47 4.87 30.95
CA PHE A 179 -3.77 4.39 32.31
C PHE A 179 -3.26 2.97 32.62
N ASP A 180 -2.77 2.20 31.65
CA ASP A 180 -2.23 0.85 31.90
C ASP A 180 -0.81 0.87 32.50
N THR A 181 -0.06 1.97 32.38
CA THR A 181 1.31 2.08 32.88
C THR A 181 1.43 2.40 34.38
N PHE A 182 0.32 2.62 35.11
CA PHE A 182 0.35 2.95 36.56
C PHE A 182 -0.49 2.04 37.46
N ARG A 183 -1.11 0.96 36.96
CA ARG A 183 -1.86 0.02 37.81
C ARG A 183 -1.42 -1.44 37.64
N TYR A 184 -0.13 -1.70 37.86
CA TYR A 184 0.29 -3.03 38.31
C TYR A 184 -0.18 -3.22 39.77
N GLY A 185 -1.47 -3.48 39.98
CA GLY A 185 -1.99 -3.64 41.36
C GLY A 185 -3.50 -3.66 41.60
N ARG A 186 -4.39 -3.62 40.59
CA ARG A 186 -5.81 -3.89 40.84
C ARG A 186 -6.38 -4.88 39.82
N SER A 187 -6.77 -6.03 40.34
CA SER A 187 -7.54 -7.07 39.70
C SER A 187 -8.89 -6.53 39.21
N HIS A 188 -9.28 -6.98 38.01
CA HIS A 188 -10.61 -6.81 37.38
C HIS A 188 -11.07 -5.36 37.16
N ALA A 189 -10.65 -4.75 36.04
CA ALA A 189 -11.46 -3.73 35.40
C ALA A 189 -12.34 -4.40 34.33
N MET A 190 -13.60 -4.62 34.65
CA MET A 190 -14.62 -4.96 33.66
C MET A 190 -14.86 -3.70 32.84
N PHE A 191 -14.58 -3.74 31.54
CA PHE A 191 -14.75 -2.60 30.64
C PHE A 191 -16.26 -2.39 30.37
N HIS A 192 -16.93 -1.63 31.22
CA HIS A 192 -18.27 -1.11 30.94
C HIS A 192 -18.13 0.32 30.43
N CYS A 193 -18.67 0.58 29.24
CA CYS A 193 -18.74 1.91 28.67
C CYS A 193 -20.18 2.39 28.78
N ASP A 194 -20.48 3.22 29.76
CA ASP A 194 -21.79 3.87 29.82
C ASP A 194 -21.89 4.91 28.70
N SER A 195 -23.05 4.92 28.05
CA SER A 195 -23.39 5.72 26.86
C SER A 195 -23.73 7.16 27.23
#